data_AF-A0A2V7QXR8-F1
#
_entry.id   AF-A0A2V7QXR8-F1
#
_cell.length_a   1.000
_cell.length_b   1.000
_cell.length_c   1.000
_cell.angle_alpha   90.00
_cell.angle_beta   90.00
_cell.angle_gamma   90.00
#
_symmetry.space_group_name_H-M   'P 1'
#
loop_
_entity.id
_entity.type
_entity.pdbx_description
1 polymer ?
#
loop_
_entity_poly.entity_id
_entity_poly.type
_entity_poly.pdbx_seq_one_letter_code
_entity_poly.pdbx_strand_id
1 'polypeptide(L)'
;MTHTNVWRLVVVLGAAAGPLAAQTPDAGPAFNGLRTPVSPAFVLLGIAPTVVERPNTPADLAFSVLNRSAAFTSLPRDIALELSPYWLVKHPTLTWTADTVRGLSTSLSRTMTLSFATAELGTSTRPVTGLSVGFRAAPFSGRLSHQSITRLHELEAQLGNLSSLVDSLTAVDVARLDSILIRERRAATSDAERQAAQNRHAAAVAELTRTVTESEAYTTAVADMKETFKDLALIREGFVLEVAGGAAMQAPGGAADSAKLARWGAWITAGYEGKSLSFVVVNRFLASSVDSSFDALDLGMRLIYTTGRYALSAEGSFRSFTDRGAPANEYRFAALVDFELQKGLWVTGTFGRDYSASAPGSLLAQIGVSMNVAGERIKLPLH
;
A
#
# COMPACT_ATOMS: atom_id res chain seq x y z
N MET A 1 -27.31 -27.23 13.82
CA MET A 1 -26.66 -25.94 13.51
C MET A 1 -26.18 -26.02 12.07
N THR A 2 -26.89 -25.33 11.20
CA THR A 2 -27.23 -25.80 9.85
C THR A 2 -26.52 -25.00 8.75
N HIS A 3 -26.20 -25.69 7.65
CA HIS A 3 -25.58 -25.19 6.41
C HIS A 3 -26.26 -23.94 5.76
N THR A 4 -27.41 -23.51 6.28
CA THR A 4 -28.18 -22.34 5.83
C THR A 4 -27.47 -21.00 6.06
N ASN A 5 -26.53 -20.90 7.01
CA ASN A 5 -25.80 -19.65 7.25
C ASN A 5 -24.65 -19.39 6.26
N VAL A 6 -24.16 -20.42 5.55
CA VAL A 6 -23.01 -20.29 4.65
C VAL A 6 -23.40 -19.55 3.36
N TRP A 7 -24.60 -19.79 2.84
CA TRP A 7 -25.07 -19.19 1.58
C TRP A 7 -25.44 -17.70 1.71
N ARG A 8 -25.93 -17.27 2.87
CA ARG A 8 -26.21 -15.85 3.18
C ARG A 8 -24.95 -14.98 3.11
N LEU A 9 -23.80 -15.53 3.50
CA LEU A 9 -22.51 -14.83 3.43
C LEU A 9 -21.99 -14.69 1.98
N VAL A 10 -22.25 -15.69 1.12
CA VAL A 10 -21.70 -15.77 -0.24
C VAL A 10 -22.29 -14.71 -1.18
N VAL A 11 -23.57 -14.37 -1.03
CA VAL A 11 -24.25 -13.35 -1.86
C VAL A 11 -23.76 -11.93 -1.53
N VAL A 12 -23.46 -11.64 -0.27
CA VAL A 12 -22.90 -10.34 0.17
C VAL A 12 -21.42 -10.21 -0.18
N LEU A 13 -20.65 -11.29 -0.08
CA LEU A 13 -19.21 -11.30 -0.40
C LEU A 13 -18.91 -11.34 -1.90
N GLY A 14 -19.78 -11.98 -2.71
CA GLY A 14 -19.56 -12.17 -4.15
C GLY A 14 -19.57 -10.88 -4.99
N ALA A 15 -20.25 -9.83 -4.53
CA ALA A 15 -20.33 -8.54 -5.22
C ALA A 15 -19.36 -7.46 -4.67
N ALA A 16 -18.73 -7.72 -3.52
CA ALA A 16 -17.73 -6.84 -2.90
C ALA A 16 -16.28 -7.30 -3.16
N ALA A 17 -16.08 -8.54 -3.63
CA ALA A 17 -14.78 -9.10 -3.97
C ALA A 17 -14.32 -8.73 -5.39
N GLY A 18 -14.32 -7.42 -5.72
CA GLY A 18 -13.29 -6.92 -6.62
C GLY A 18 -11.95 -6.96 -5.88
N PRO A 19 -10.79 -7.00 -6.56
CA PRO A 19 -9.52 -6.77 -5.90
C PRO A 19 -9.53 -5.33 -5.38
N LEU A 20 -10.01 -5.13 -4.15
CA LEU A 20 -9.69 -3.94 -3.38
C LEU A 20 -8.19 -4.04 -3.17
N ALA A 21 -7.48 -3.30 -4.03
CA ALA A 21 -6.04 -3.26 -4.10
C ALA A 21 -5.48 -3.17 -2.68
N ALA A 22 -4.80 -4.23 -2.26
CA ALA A 22 -4.00 -4.27 -1.05
C ALA A 22 -2.73 -3.44 -1.25
N GLN A 23 -2.91 -2.16 -1.58
CA GLN A 23 -1.92 -1.08 -1.56
C GLN A 23 -2.67 0.25 -1.38
N THR A 24 -3.59 0.30 -0.41
CA THR A 24 -4.01 1.62 0.10
C THR A 24 -2.89 2.03 1.05
N PRO A 25 -2.18 3.14 0.81
CA PRO A 25 -1.16 3.57 1.74
C PRO A 25 -1.85 3.95 3.05
N ASP A 26 -1.61 3.15 4.10
CA ASP A 26 -2.22 3.15 5.45
C ASP A 26 -2.06 4.47 6.24
N ALA A 27 -1.53 5.52 5.61
CA ALA A 27 -1.23 6.79 6.22
C ALA A 27 -1.78 7.93 5.36
N GLY A 28 -2.20 9.01 6.01
CA GLY A 28 -2.84 10.13 5.33
C GLY A 28 -1.95 10.76 4.23
N PRO A 29 -2.54 11.55 3.32
CA PRO A 29 -1.81 12.18 2.21
C PRO A 29 -0.54 12.95 2.65
N ALA A 30 -0.60 13.58 3.85
CA ALA A 30 0.55 14.25 4.45
C ALA A 30 1.69 13.28 4.81
N PHE A 31 1.37 12.12 5.42
CA PHE A 31 2.35 11.12 5.84
C PHE A 31 2.98 10.33 4.68
N ASN A 32 2.24 10.10 3.58
CA ASN A 32 2.83 9.48 2.39
C ASN A 32 3.88 10.38 1.73
N GLY A 33 3.75 11.70 1.85
CA GLY A 33 4.78 12.67 1.47
C GLY A 33 5.97 12.75 2.45
N LEU A 34 5.86 12.14 3.63
CA LEU A 34 6.90 12.11 4.68
C LEU A 34 7.78 10.86 4.64
N ARG A 35 7.43 9.83 3.87
CA ARG A 35 8.17 8.56 3.84
C ARG A 35 9.40 8.62 2.94
N THR A 36 10.49 7.99 3.41
CA THR A 36 11.67 7.65 2.60
C THR A 36 11.31 6.72 1.43
N PRO A 37 12.14 6.66 0.37
CA PRO A 37 11.82 6.00 -0.89
C PRO A 37 11.22 4.62 -0.75
N VAL A 38 10.37 4.30 -1.73
CA VAL A 38 9.37 3.23 -1.68
C VAL A 38 9.92 1.82 -1.46
N SER A 39 11.19 1.51 -1.75
CA SER A 39 11.75 0.18 -1.38
C SER A 39 13.26 0.20 -1.08
N PRO A 40 13.71 -0.50 -0.01
CA PRO A 40 15.13 -0.57 0.39
C PRO A 40 16.09 -1.05 -0.70
N ALA A 41 15.68 -2.06 -1.47
CA ALA A 41 16.45 -2.61 -2.58
C ALA A 41 16.82 -1.53 -3.63
N PHE A 42 15.89 -0.64 -3.99
CA PHE A 42 16.14 0.45 -4.94
C PHE A 42 17.14 1.48 -4.43
N VAL A 43 17.01 1.84 -3.14
CA VAL A 43 17.92 2.78 -2.49
C VAL A 43 19.35 2.26 -2.55
N LEU A 44 19.53 0.95 -2.36
CA LEU A 44 20.85 0.31 -2.35
C LEU A 44 21.42 0.12 -3.74
N LEU A 45 20.60 -0.13 -4.77
CA LEU A 45 21.06 -0.16 -6.16
C LEU A 45 21.28 1.24 -6.76
N GLY A 46 20.82 2.30 -6.09
CA GLY A 46 20.93 3.67 -6.62
C GLY A 46 20.07 3.91 -7.86
N ILE A 47 19.10 3.04 -8.13
CA ILE A 47 18.21 3.13 -9.29
C ILE A 47 16.94 3.87 -8.92
N ALA A 48 16.54 4.84 -9.76
CA ALA A 48 15.29 5.55 -9.58
C ALA A 48 14.10 4.58 -9.72
N PRO A 49 13.03 4.70 -8.91
CA PRO A 49 11.86 3.84 -8.99
C PRO A 49 11.21 3.74 -10.37
N THR A 50 11.43 4.73 -11.23
CA THR A 50 10.90 4.81 -12.61
C THR A 50 11.67 3.97 -13.62
N VAL A 51 12.87 3.49 -13.27
CA VAL A 51 13.75 2.70 -14.16
C VAL A 51 13.43 1.21 -14.07
N VAL A 52 12.67 0.79 -13.05
CA VAL A 52 12.40 -0.63 -12.78
C VAL A 52 10.90 -0.89 -12.83
N GLU A 53 10.54 -1.98 -13.49
CA GLU A 53 9.15 -2.39 -13.65
C GLU A 53 8.61 -2.96 -12.34
N ARG A 54 7.48 -2.41 -11.89
CA ARG A 54 6.73 -2.85 -10.71
C ARG A 54 5.46 -3.55 -11.19
N PRO A 55 5.46 -4.87 -11.32
CA PRO A 55 4.25 -5.58 -11.74
C PRO A 55 3.18 -5.41 -10.67
N ASN A 56 2.03 -4.85 -11.06
CA ASN A 56 0.92 -4.58 -10.16
C ASN A 56 -0.03 -5.78 -10.04
N THR A 57 0.13 -6.79 -10.90
CA THR A 57 -0.62 -8.05 -10.84
C THR A 57 0.30 -9.28 -10.98
N PRO A 58 -0.12 -10.46 -10.50
CA PRO A 58 0.62 -11.71 -10.72
C PRO A 58 0.83 -12.06 -12.20
N ALA A 59 -0.08 -11.62 -13.07
CA ALA A 59 0.05 -11.79 -14.51
C ALA A 59 1.13 -10.87 -15.10
N ASP A 60 1.18 -9.60 -14.67
CA ASP A 60 2.25 -8.66 -15.03
C ASP A 60 3.61 -9.16 -14.53
N LEU A 61 3.65 -9.80 -13.36
CA LEU A 61 4.84 -10.43 -12.81
C LEU A 61 5.30 -11.60 -13.70
N ALA A 62 4.39 -12.51 -14.06
CA ALA A 62 4.73 -13.64 -14.91
C ALA A 62 5.24 -13.18 -16.28
N PHE A 63 4.59 -12.18 -16.87
CA PHE A 63 4.98 -11.62 -18.17
C PHE A 63 6.32 -10.88 -18.12
N SER A 64 6.54 -10.03 -17.11
CA SER A 64 7.81 -9.31 -16.93
C SER A 64 8.98 -10.26 -16.67
N VAL A 65 8.79 -11.30 -15.84
CA VAL A 65 9.81 -12.32 -15.59
C VAL A 65 10.09 -13.13 -16.85
N LEU A 66 9.06 -13.59 -17.58
CA LEU A 66 9.25 -14.40 -18.80
C LEU A 66 10.02 -13.62 -19.88
N ASN A 67 9.66 -12.36 -20.11
CA ASN A 67 10.29 -11.53 -21.13
C ASN A 67 11.73 -11.12 -20.76
N ARG A 68 12.00 -10.86 -19.48
CA ARG A 68 13.31 -10.35 -19.03
C ARG A 68 14.29 -11.42 -18.58
N SER A 69 13.87 -12.68 -18.46
CA SER A 69 14.72 -13.83 -18.10
C SER A 69 15.14 -14.70 -19.29
N ALA A 70 14.80 -14.30 -20.52
CA ALA A 70 14.95 -15.14 -21.72
C ALA A 70 14.38 -16.55 -21.49
N ALA A 71 13.12 -16.64 -21.05
CA ALA A 71 12.45 -17.89 -20.66
C ALA A 71 13.20 -18.69 -19.55
N PHE A 72 13.60 -18.00 -18.47
CA PHE A 72 14.29 -18.56 -17.29
C PHE A 72 15.71 -19.10 -17.53
N THR A 73 16.30 -18.83 -18.69
CA THR A 73 17.69 -19.22 -18.98
C THR A 73 18.72 -18.23 -18.40
N SER A 74 18.27 -17.06 -17.94
CA SER A 74 19.09 -16.04 -17.29
C SER A 74 18.33 -15.35 -16.15
N LEU A 75 19.07 -14.76 -15.20
CA LEU A 75 18.46 -13.94 -14.15
C LEU A 75 17.71 -12.75 -14.78
N PRO A 76 16.46 -12.48 -14.37
CA PRO A 76 15.71 -11.37 -14.90
C PRO A 76 16.45 -10.05 -14.65
N ARG A 77 16.66 -9.25 -15.70
CA ARG A 77 17.31 -7.93 -15.60
C ARG A 77 16.28 -6.84 -15.33
N ASP A 78 16.68 -5.83 -14.55
CA ASP A 78 15.88 -4.63 -14.28
C ASP A 78 14.47 -4.96 -13.75
N ILE A 79 14.38 -5.91 -12.82
CA ILE A 79 13.14 -6.27 -12.13
C ILE A 79 13.24 -5.84 -10.68
N ALA A 80 12.11 -5.41 -10.11
CA ALA A 80 12.00 -5.30 -8.67
C ALA A 80 10.65 -5.76 -8.16
N LEU A 81 10.74 -6.45 -7.04
CA LEU A 81 9.63 -7.12 -6.40
C LEU A 81 9.58 -6.68 -4.95
N GLU A 82 8.37 -6.44 -4.49
CA GLU A 82 8.08 -6.14 -3.10
C GLU A 82 6.97 -7.07 -2.64
N LEU A 83 7.22 -7.81 -1.56
CA LEU A 83 6.32 -8.82 -1.02
C LEU A 83 6.06 -8.52 0.45
N SER A 84 4.79 -8.59 0.85
CA SER A 84 4.36 -8.44 2.23
C SER A 84 3.81 -9.77 2.75
N PRO A 85 4.63 -10.63 3.39
CA PRO A 85 4.32 -12.04 3.60
C PRO A 85 2.99 -12.30 4.32
N TYR A 86 2.63 -11.45 5.29
CA TYR A 86 1.37 -11.60 6.01
C TYR A 86 0.17 -11.58 5.06
N TRP A 87 0.14 -10.71 4.06
CA TRP A 87 -0.99 -10.56 3.16
C TRP A 87 -1.06 -11.61 2.04
N LEU A 88 -0.07 -12.51 1.96
CA LEU A 88 -0.07 -13.63 0.99
C LEU A 88 -0.97 -14.79 1.44
N VAL A 89 -1.38 -14.82 2.71
CA VAL A 89 -2.22 -15.87 3.29
C VAL A 89 -3.53 -15.25 3.77
N LYS A 90 -4.63 -16.00 3.68
CA LYS A 90 -5.93 -15.56 4.19
C LYS A 90 -5.92 -15.52 5.72
N HIS A 91 -6.45 -14.42 6.28
CA HIS A 91 -6.63 -14.24 7.72
C HIS A 91 -8.13 -14.15 8.06
N PRO A 92 -8.88 -15.26 8.10
CA PRO A 92 -10.33 -15.24 8.26
C PRO A 92 -10.80 -14.68 9.62
N THR A 93 -9.92 -14.66 10.62
CA THR A 93 -10.19 -14.12 11.95
C THR A 93 -9.79 -12.65 12.11
N LEU A 94 -9.21 -12.03 11.08
CA LEU A 94 -8.82 -10.63 11.11
C LEU A 94 -10.07 -9.75 10.93
N THR A 95 -10.44 -9.04 11.99
CA THR A 95 -11.47 -8.00 11.93
C THR A 95 -10.81 -6.62 11.82
N TRP A 96 -11.52 -5.65 11.25
CA TRP A 96 -11.06 -4.26 11.21
C TRP A 96 -10.87 -3.71 12.64
N THR A 97 -11.70 -4.15 13.60
CA THR A 97 -11.59 -3.78 15.02
C THR A 97 -10.27 -4.24 15.63
N ALA A 98 -9.82 -5.46 15.30
CA ALA A 98 -8.52 -6.00 15.70
C ALA A 98 -7.33 -5.35 14.97
N ASP A 99 -7.59 -4.40 14.06
CA ASP A 99 -6.59 -3.61 13.37
C ASP A 99 -6.59 -2.12 13.76
N THR A 100 -7.43 -1.72 14.73
CA THR A 100 -7.46 -0.35 15.25
C THR A 100 -6.16 0.04 15.96
N VAL A 101 -5.67 -0.85 16.83
CA VAL A 101 -4.39 -0.73 17.55
C VAL A 101 -3.62 -2.03 17.34
N ARG A 102 -2.35 -1.92 16.94
CA ARG A 102 -1.47 -3.07 16.69
C ARG A 102 -0.43 -3.14 17.81
N GLY A 103 -0.34 -4.29 18.47
CA GLY A 103 0.81 -4.61 19.33
C GLY A 103 2.07 -4.85 18.49
N LEU A 104 3.25 -4.93 19.12
CA LEU A 104 4.53 -5.07 18.43
C LEU A 104 4.57 -6.23 17.43
N SER A 105 4.20 -7.44 17.84
CA SER A 105 4.23 -8.63 16.98
C SER A 105 3.26 -8.53 15.80
N THR A 106 2.04 -8.03 16.06
CA THR A 106 1.02 -7.79 15.04
C THR A 106 1.43 -6.70 14.07
N SER A 107 2.06 -5.62 14.56
CA SER A 107 2.57 -4.53 13.73
C SER A 107 3.69 -5.04 12.83
N LEU A 108 4.67 -5.76 13.39
CA LEU A 108 5.75 -6.35 12.62
C LEU A 108 5.25 -7.31 11.56
N SER A 109 4.38 -8.26 11.89
CA SER A 109 3.89 -9.23 10.90
C SER A 109 3.11 -8.55 9.77
N ARG A 110 2.21 -7.61 10.09
CA ARG A 110 1.36 -6.93 9.10
C ARG A 110 2.07 -5.89 8.24
N THR A 111 3.16 -5.32 8.72
CA THR A 111 3.92 -4.26 8.02
C THR A 111 5.26 -4.71 7.48
N MET A 112 5.66 -5.96 7.76
CA MET A 112 6.88 -6.52 7.21
C MET A 112 6.76 -6.67 5.70
N THR A 113 7.74 -6.11 5.03
CA THR A 113 7.89 -6.12 3.60
C THR A 113 9.30 -6.56 3.27
N LEU A 114 9.42 -7.45 2.31
CA LEU A 114 10.68 -7.89 1.72
C LEU A 114 10.75 -7.31 0.30
N SER A 115 11.92 -6.82 -0.08
CA SER A 115 12.16 -6.27 -1.41
C SER A 115 13.34 -6.97 -2.05
N PHE A 116 13.21 -7.27 -3.33
CA PHE A 116 14.28 -7.80 -4.18
C PHE A 116 14.36 -6.94 -5.43
N ALA A 117 15.57 -6.61 -5.89
CA ALA A 117 15.74 -5.93 -7.16
C ALA A 117 17.01 -6.37 -7.88
N THR A 118 16.93 -6.36 -9.21
CA THR A 118 18.05 -6.57 -10.13
C THR A 118 18.19 -5.34 -11.02
N ALA A 119 19.42 -5.02 -11.43
CA ALA A 119 19.68 -3.95 -12.37
C ALA A 119 20.94 -4.24 -13.20
N GLU A 120 20.97 -3.80 -14.45
CA GLU A 120 22.22 -3.72 -15.21
C GLU A 120 22.92 -2.39 -14.92
N LEU A 121 24.10 -2.48 -14.31
CA LEU A 121 24.97 -1.38 -13.93
C LEU A 121 26.21 -1.37 -14.84
N GLY A 122 26.96 -0.27 -14.84
CA GLY A 122 28.20 -0.14 -15.61
C GLY A 122 28.00 0.40 -17.03
N THR A 123 28.89 0.01 -17.96
CA THR A 123 28.85 0.46 -19.37
C THR A 123 28.54 -0.70 -20.29
N SER A 124 28.11 -0.43 -21.52
CA SER A 124 27.88 -1.47 -22.54
C SER A 124 29.11 -2.37 -22.79
N THR A 125 30.32 -1.85 -22.55
CA THR A 125 31.59 -2.60 -22.68
C THR A 125 32.02 -3.34 -21.42
N ARG A 126 31.45 -2.99 -20.26
CA ARG A 126 31.73 -3.61 -18.96
C ARG A 126 30.43 -3.67 -18.15
N PRO A 127 29.50 -4.57 -18.51
CA PRO A 127 28.25 -4.72 -17.80
C PRO A 127 28.52 -5.32 -16.41
N VAL A 128 27.77 -4.84 -15.42
CA VAL A 128 27.79 -5.30 -14.05
C VAL A 128 26.36 -5.64 -13.66
N THR A 129 26.10 -6.89 -13.27
CA THR A 129 24.77 -7.25 -12.79
C THR A 129 24.66 -6.89 -11.31
N GLY A 130 23.79 -5.94 -10.98
CA GLY A 130 23.42 -5.61 -9.61
C GLY A 130 22.29 -6.49 -9.11
N LEU A 131 22.43 -7.01 -7.90
CA LEU A 131 21.40 -7.75 -7.17
C LEU A 131 21.23 -7.11 -5.80
N SER A 132 20.01 -6.92 -5.34
CA SER A 132 19.77 -6.38 -4.00
C SER A 132 18.60 -7.04 -3.32
N VAL A 133 18.72 -7.13 -2.00
CA VAL A 133 17.67 -7.57 -1.09
C VAL A 133 17.54 -6.55 0.01
N GLY A 134 16.32 -6.39 0.50
CA GLY A 134 16.05 -5.52 1.63
C GLY A 134 14.77 -5.88 2.34
N PHE A 135 14.60 -5.31 3.52
CA PHE A 135 13.41 -5.46 4.32
C PHE A 135 13.00 -4.11 4.92
N ARG A 136 11.72 -4.00 5.22
CA ARG A 136 11.11 -2.89 5.97
C ARG A 136 10.08 -3.48 6.92
N ALA A 137 9.99 -2.95 8.13
CA ALA A 137 8.91 -3.25 9.05
C ALA A 137 8.64 -2.06 9.97
N ALA A 138 7.39 -1.91 10.43
CA ALA A 138 7.01 -0.89 11.39
C ALA A 138 6.67 -1.54 12.74
N PRO A 139 7.61 -1.65 13.70
CA PRO A 139 7.31 -2.12 15.05
C PRO A 139 6.21 -1.32 15.75
N PHE A 140 6.09 -0.03 15.43
CA PHE A 140 5.00 0.84 15.89
C PHE A 140 4.37 1.50 14.65
N SER A 141 3.07 1.33 14.44
CA SER A 141 2.36 1.83 13.24
C SER A 141 1.23 2.81 13.55
N GLY A 142 1.24 3.42 14.74
CA GLY A 142 0.18 4.29 15.22
C GLY A 142 -1.13 3.56 15.52
N ARG A 143 -2.23 4.29 15.49
CA ARG A 143 -3.61 3.78 15.63
C ARG A 143 -4.49 4.33 14.52
N LEU A 144 -5.59 3.64 14.18
CA LEU A 144 -6.58 4.23 13.28
C LEU A 144 -7.13 5.54 13.87
N SER A 145 -7.27 6.56 13.03
CA SER A 145 -7.85 7.84 13.42
C SER A 145 -9.33 7.66 13.79
N HIS A 146 -9.83 8.54 14.66
CA HIS A 146 -11.25 8.54 15.05
C HIS A 146 -12.18 8.69 13.83
N GLN A 147 -11.75 9.46 12.83
CA GLN A 147 -12.49 9.63 11.58
C GLN A 147 -12.57 8.31 10.80
N SER A 148 -11.46 7.59 10.67
CA SER A 148 -11.44 6.29 10.00
C SER A 148 -12.28 5.24 10.74
N ILE A 149 -12.23 5.21 12.08
CA ILE A 149 -13.07 4.32 12.90
C ILE A 149 -14.55 4.63 12.68
N THR A 150 -14.93 5.91 12.67
CA THR A 150 -16.32 6.33 12.44
C THR A 150 -16.80 5.90 11.04
N ARG A 151 -15.98 6.13 10.01
CA ARG A 151 -16.27 5.69 8.64
C ARG A 151 -16.39 4.17 8.50
N LEU A 152 -15.59 3.40 9.24
CA LEU A 152 -15.69 1.95 9.26
C LEU A 152 -16.98 1.47 9.94
N HIS A 153 -17.41 2.12 11.03
CA HIS A 153 -18.71 1.84 11.64
C HIS A 153 -19.89 2.19 10.73
N GLU A 154 -19.81 3.30 10.00
CA GLU A 154 -20.82 3.65 8.99
C GLU A 154 -20.89 2.60 7.88
N LEU A 155 -19.73 2.12 7.40
CA LEU A 155 -19.66 1.06 6.39
C LEU A 155 -20.25 -0.24 6.92
N GLU A 156 -19.91 -0.63 8.15
CA GLU A 156 -20.46 -1.81 8.81
C GLU A 156 -21.99 -1.74 8.92
N ALA A 157 -22.53 -0.58 9.31
CA ALA A 157 -23.97 -0.36 9.37
C ALA A 157 -24.63 -0.45 7.99
N GLN A 158 -24.03 0.13 6.94
CA GLN A 158 -24.56 0.03 5.58
C GLN A 158 -24.52 -1.41 5.03
N LEU A 159 -23.45 -2.16 5.31
CA LEU A 159 -23.37 -3.58 4.97
C LEU A 159 -24.45 -4.40 5.69
N GLY A 160 -24.74 -4.08 6.96
CA GLY A 160 -25.84 -4.68 7.71
C GLY A 160 -27.22 -4.39 7.10
N ASN A 161 -27.44 -3.16 6.63
CA ASN A 161 -28.67 -2.77 5.93
C ASN A 161 -28.80 -3.52 4.60
N LEU A 162 -27.70 -3.63 3.82
CA LEU A 162 -27.68 -4.38 2.57
C LEU A 162 -27.98 -5.88 2.80
N SER A 163 -27.40 -6.47 3.84
CA SER A 163 -27.70 -7.86 4.22
C SER A 163 -29.18 -8.03 4.57
N SER A 164 -29.76 -7.10 5.33
CA SER A 164 -31.18 -7.13 5.71
C SER A 164 -32.10 -6.97 4.49
N LEU A 165 -31.70 -6.15 3.52
CA LEU A 165 -32.42 -6.00 2.24
C LEU A 165 -32.41 -7.33 1.47
N VAL A 166 -31.25 -7.97 1.31
CA VAL A 166 -31.14 -9.28 0.65
C VAL A 166 -32.00 -10.33 1.36
N ASP A 167 -31.97 -10.37 2.69
CA ASP A 167 -32.83 -11.26 3.47
C ASP A 167 -34.31 -11.00 3.20
N SER A 168 -34.73 -9.73 3.13
CA SER A 168 -36.14 -9.37 2.84
C SER A 168 -36.57 -9.78 1.43
N LEU A 169 -35.69 -9.65 0.44
CA LEU A 169 -35.97 -10.00 -0.96
C LEU A 169 -35.99 -11.51 -1.19
N THR A 170 -35.29 -12.29 -0.36
CA THR A 170 -35.14 -13.74 -0.55
C THR A 170 -35.98 -14.59 0.40
N ALA A 171 -36.44 -14.05 1.54
CA ALA A 171 -37.01 -14.85 2.64
C ALA A 171 -38.15 -15.79 2.21
N VAL A 172 -39.11 -15.28 1.44
CA VAL A 172 -40.28 -16.06 1.00
C VAL A 172 -39.87 -17.15 0.01
N ASP A 173 -39.03 -16.81 -0.97
CA ASP A 173 -38.62 -17.75 -2.02
C ASP A 173 -37.67 -18.83 -1.50
N VAL A 174 -36.74 -18.50 -0.60
CA VAL A 174 -35.86 -19.50 0.00
C VAL A 174 -36.67 -20.50 0.83
N ALA A 175 -37.61 -20.03 1.66
CA ALA A 175 -38.47 -20.92 2.44
C ALA A 175 -39.31 -21.84 1.53
N ARG A 176 -39.81 -21.30 0.41
CA ARG A 176 -40.55 -22.06 -0.59
C ARG A 176 -39.65 -23.13 -1.25
N LEU A 177 -38.45 -22.77 -1.70
CA LEU A 177 -37.49 -23.67 -2.33
C LEU A 177 -37.04 -24.79 -1.38
N ASP A 178 -36.79 -24.46 -0.12
CA ASP A 178 -36.43 -25.45 0.91
C ASP A 178 -37.57 -26.44 1.16
N SER A 179 -38.83 -25.97 1.18
CA SER A 179 -39.99 -26.85 1.31
C SER A 179 -40.11 -27.82 0.13
N ILE A 180 -39.78 -27.37 -1.09
CA ILE A 180 -39.78 -28.21 -2.30
C ILE A 180 -38.70 -29.28 -2.18
N LEU A 181 -37.47 -28.89 -1.82
CA LEU A 181 -36.37 -29.83 -1.63
C LEU A 181 -36.70 -30.91 -0.59
N ILE A 182 -37.29 -30.53 0.55
CA ILE A 182 -37.67 -31.49 1.60
C ILE A 182 -38.71 -32.48 1.08
N ARG A 183 -39.72 -32.02 0.32
CA ARG A 183 -40.73 -32.90 -0.28
C ARG A 183 -40.11 -33.85 -1.30
N GLU A 184 -39.28 -33.34 -2.20
CA GLU A 184 -38.60 -34.17 -3.22
C GLU A 184 -37.67 -35.22 -2.58
N ARG A 185 -36.90 -34.85 -1.56
CA ARG A 185 -36.03 -35.80 -0.86
C ARG A 185 -36.79 -36.89 -0.11
N ARG A 186 -37.98 -36.59 0.41
CA ARG A 186 -38.84 -37.59 1.07
C ARG A 186 -39.47 -38.55 0.08
N ALA A 187 -39.79 -38.08 -1.12
CA ALA A 187 -40.35 -38.90 -2.20
C ALA A 187 -39.28 -39.73 -2.93
N ALA A 188 -38.01 -39.31 -2.87
CA ALA A 188 -36.91 -39.98 -3.56
C ALA A 188 -36.64 -41.40 -3.02
N THR A 189 -36.69 -42.37 -3.91
CA THR A 189 -36.47 -43.80 -3.67
C THR A 189 -35.00 -44.21 -3.88
N SER A 190 -34.22 -43.39 -4.59
CA SER A 190 -32.81 -43.64 -4.88
C SER A 190 -31.90 -42.44 -4.56
N ASP A 191 -30.59 -42.70 -4.44
CA ASP A 191 -29.60 -41.63 -4.25
C ASP A 191 -29.48 -40.73 -5.49
N ALA A 192 -29.68 -41.28 -6.69
CA ALA A 192 -29.71 -40.51 -7.93
C ALA A 192 -30.84 -39.48 -7.93
N GLU A 193 -32.03 -39.84 -7.45
CA GLU A 193 -33.17 -38.92 -7.31
C GLU A 193 -32.92 -37.83 -6.25
N ARG A 194 -32.28 -38.18 -5.13
CA ARG A 194 -31.88 -37.20 -4.10
C ARG A 194 -30.87 -36.20 -4.65
N GLN A 195 -29.89 -36.67 -5.41
CA GLN A 195 -28.89 -35.80 -6.03
C GLN A 195 -29.54 -34.90 -7.09
N ALA A 196 -30.46 -35.42 -7.89
CA ALA A 196 -31.20 -34.62 -8.87
C ALA A 196 -32.04 -33.51 -8.20
N ALA A 197 -32.69 -33.81 -7.07
CA ALA A 197 -33.40 -32.82 -6.27
C ALA A 197 -32.48 -31.73 -5.70
N GLN A 198 -31.31 -32.12 -5.19
CA GLN A 198 -30.29 -31.16 -4.73
C GLN A 198 -29.80 -30.25 -5.87
N ASN A 199 -29.54 -30.81 -7.05
CA ASN A 199 -29.08 -30.05 -8.21
C ASN A 199 -30.15 -29.03 -8.67
N ARG A 200 -31.43 -29.42 -8.68
CA ARG A 200 -32.54 -28.50 -8.99
C ARG A 200 -32.69 -27.39 -7.97
N HIS A 201 -32.61 -27.72 -6.67
CA HIS A 201 -32.63 -26.71 -5.61
C HIS A 201 -31.47 -25.73 -5.74
N ALA A 202 -30.24 -26.22 -5.95
CA ALA A 202 -29.08 -25.38 -6.17
C ALA A 202 -29.24 -24.46 -7.39
N ALA A 203 -29.76 -24.97 -8.51
CA ALA A 203 -30.05 -24.17 -9.70
C ALA A 203 -31.11 -23.08 -9.43
N ALA A 204 -32.17 -23.42 -8.69
CA ALA A 204 -33.22 -22.46 -8.34
C ALA A 204 -32.72 -21.37 -7.37
N VAL A 205 -31.87 -21.72 -6.42
CA VAL A 205 -31.21 -20.75 -5.52
C VAL A 205 -30.26 -19.82 -6.28
N ALA A 206 -29.51 -20.36 -7.25
CA ALA A 206 -28.65 -19.55 -8.10
C ALA A 206 -29.45 -18.54 -8.93
N GLU A 207 -30.60 -18.95 -9.48
CA GLU A 207 -31.48 -18.07 -10.25
C GLU A 207 -32.16 -16.99 -9.38
N LEU A 208 -32.58 -17.35 -8.16
CA LEU A 208 -33.08 -16.37 -7.19
C LEU A 208 -32.00 -15.36 -6.83
N THR A 209 -30.78 -15.83 -6.60
CA THR A 209 -29.64 -14.96 -6.30
C THR A 209 -29.41 -13.98 -7.44
N ARG A 210 -29.39 -14.46 -8.69
CA ARG A 210 -29.26 -13.63 -9.89
C ARG A 210 -30.35 -12.56 -9.95
N THR A 211 -31.61 -12.95 -9.78
CA THR A 211 -32.76 -12.05 -9.79
C THR A 211 -32.65 -10.95 -8.72
N VAL A 212 -32.21 -11.31 -7.51
CA VAL A 212 -32.01 -10.35 -6.42
C VAL A 212 -30.85 -9.41 -6.72
N THR A 213 -29.73 -9.93 -7.22
CA THR A 213 -28.56 -9.09 -7.56
C THR A 213 -28.80 -8.16 -8.74
N GLU A 214 -29.73 -8.51 -9.63
CA GLU A 214 -30.15 -7.67 -10.76
C GLU A 214 -31.32 -6.74 -10.41
N SER A 215 -31.92 -6.88 -9.22
CA SER A 215 -33.05 -6.04 -8.81
C SER A 215 -32.63 -4.57 -8.67
N GLU A 216 -33.54 -3.66 -9.02
CA GLU A 216 -33.33 -2.21 -8.89
C GLU A 216 -33.00 -1.82 -7.44
N ALA A 217 -33.68 -2.43 -6.46
CA ALA A 217 -33.43 -2.17 -5.05
C ALA A 217 -32.00 -2.55 -4.62
N TYR A 218 -31.53 -3.74 -5.00
CA TYR A 218 -30.17 -4.18 -4.67
C TYR A 218 -29.10 -3.35 -5.39
N THR A 219 -29.26 -3.15 -6.69
CA THR A 219 -28.29 -2.40 -7.51
C THR A 219 -28.16 -0.96 -7.06
N THR A 220 -29.28 -0.31 -6.70
CA THR A 220 -29.30 1.05 -6.15
C THR A 220 -28.60 1.11 -4.79
N ALA A 221 -28.88 0.17 -3.88
CA ALA A 221 -28.25 0.13 -2.57
C ALA A 221 -26.73 -0.11 -2.65
N VAL A 222 -26.29 -1.00 -3.56
CA VAL A 222 -24.85 -1.23 -3.81
C VAL A 222 -24.19 -0.02 -4.46
N ALA A 223 -24.86 0.65 -5.39
CA ALA A 223 -24.34 1.86 -6.04
C ALA A 223 -24.18 3.00 -5.03
N ASP A 224 -25.18 3.23 -4.17
CA ASP A 224 -25.15 4.25 -3.11
C ASP A 224 -24.03 3.98 -2.08
N MET A 225 -23.87 2.73 -1.66
CA MET A 225 -22.77 2.34 -0.76
C MET A 225 -21.40 2.54 -1.43
N LYS A 226 -21.24 2.11 -2.69
CA LYS A 226 -19.99 2.31 -3.44
C LYS A 226 -19.66 3.80 -3.58
N GLU A 227 -20.65 4.62 -3.89
CA GLU A 227 -20.48 6.06 -4.04
C GLU A 227 -20.15 6.74 -2.71
N THR A 228 -20.81 6.34 -1.61
CA THR A 228 -20.57 6.88 -0.26
C THR A 228 -19.14 6.59 0.23
N PHE A 229 -18.63 5.39 -0.08
CA PHE A 229 -17.32 4.93 0.40
C PHE A 229 -16.23 4.89 -0.68
N LYS A 230 -16.45 5.52 -1.84
CA LYS A 230 -15.48 5.55 -2.95
C LYS A 230 -14.14 6.19 -2.59
N ASP A 231 -14.12 7.03 -1.55
CA ASP A 231 -12.96 7.76 -1.03
C ASP A 231 -12.54 7.25 0.36
N LEU A 232 -12.93 6.03 0.73
CA LEU A 232 -12.55 5.45 2.02
C LEU A 232 -11.04 5.21 2.06
N ALA A 233 -10.31 6.20 2.58
CA ALA A 233 -8.91 6.11 2.93
C ALA A 233 -8.78 5.97 4.44
N LEU A 234 -8.18 4.88 4.89
CA LEU A 234 -7.88 4.68 6.30
C LEU A 234 -6.63 5.47 6.67
N ILE A 235 -6.76 6.33 7.67
CA ILE A 235 -5.69 7.19 8.15
C ILE A 235 -5.29 6.71 9.53
N ARG A 236 -4.00 6.43 9.71
CA ARG A 236 -3.39 6.15 11.02
C ARG A 236 -2.76 7.42 11.60
N GLU A 237 -2.99 7.63 12.89
CA GLU A 237 -2.46 8.75 13.68
C GLU A 237 -1.60 8.25 14.85
N GLY A 238 -0.80 9.15 15.42
CA GLY A 238 0.08 8.88 16.55
C GLY A 238 1.51 8.49 16.14
N PHE A 239 2.24 7.88 17.07
CA PHE A 239 3.65 7.53 16.90
C PHE A 239 3.82 6.34 15.94
N VAL A 240 4.76 6.50 15.00
CA VAL A 240 5.17 5.47 14.05
C VAL A 240 6.70 5.31 14.15
N LEU A 241 7.14 4.07 14.15
CA LEU A 241 8.55 3.71 14.06
C LEU A 241 8.69 2.64 12.99
N GLU A 242 9.48 2.94 11.98
CA GLU A 242 9.85 2.04 10.90
C GLU A 242 11.34 1.74 10.97
N VAL A 243 11.69 0.48 10.74
CA VAL A 243 13.06 0.01 10.56
C VAL A 243 13.17 -0.61 9.18
N ALA A 244 14.30 -0.39 8.53
CA ALA A 244 14.57 -0.97 7.24
C ALA A 244 16.07 -1.17 7.05
N GLY A 245 16.41 -2.07 6.13
CA GLY A 245 17.79 -2.30 5.76
C GLY A 245 17.89 -3.22 4.56
N GLY A 246 19.10 -3.41 4.08
CA GLY A 246 19.38 -4.32 2.99
C GLY A 246 20.84 -4.35 2.57
N ALA A 247 21.09 -5.16 1.55
CA ALA A 247 22.39 -5.32 0.94
C ALA A 247 22.26 -5.40 -0.58
N ALA A 248 23.29 -4.93 -1.27
CA ALA A 248 23.43 -5.05 -2.71
C ALA A 248 24.77 -5.72 -3.05
N MET A 249 24.71 -6.67 -3.97
CA MET A 249 25.86 -7.32 -4.58
C MET A 249 26.00 -6.86 -6.03
N GLN A 250 27.23 -6.82 -6.51
CA GLN A 250 27.54 -6.53 -7.91
C GLN A 250 28.37 -7.67 -8.47
N ALA A 251 27.99 -8.18 -9.64
CA ALA A 251 28.65 -9.26 -10.37
C ALA A 251 29.21 -8.72 -11.71
N PRO A 252 30.49 -8.30 -11.75
CA PRO A 252 31.14 -7.85 -12.99
C PRO A 252 31.12 -8.93 -14.07
N GLY A 253 30.75 -8.54 -15.30
CA GLY A 253 30.67 -9.46 -16.44
C GLY A 253 29.50 -10.44 -16.39
N GLY A 254 28.58 -10.28 -15.43
CA GLY A 254 27.41 -11.15 -15.28
C GLY A 254 27.72 -12.56 -14.78
N ALA A 255 28.94 -12.81 -14.30
CA ALA A 255 29.35 -14.10 -13.74
C ALA A 255 29.01 -14.18 -12.24
N ALA A 256 28.29 -15.21 -11.82
CA ALA A 256 27.91 -15.36 -10.40
C ALA A 256 29.13 -15.44 -9.46
N ASP A 257 30.22 -16.06 -9.90
CA ASP A 257 31.45 -16.22 -9.10
C ASP A 257 32.21 -14.90 -8.89
N SER A 258 31.91 -13.84 -9.65
CA SER A 258 32.50 -12.52 -9.48
C SER A 258 31.69 -11.63 -8.53
N ALA A 259 30.56 -12.11 -8.02
CA ALA A 259 29.65 -11.33 -7.19
C ALA A 259 30.30 -10.95 -5.86
N LYS A 260 30.35 -9.65 -5.57
CA LYS A 260 30.84 -9.09 -4.31
C LYS A 260 29.79 -8.24 -3.65
N LEU A 261 29.77 -8.22 -2.31
CA LEU A 261 28.98 -7.24 -1.57
C LEU A 261 29.51 -5.85 -1.94
N ALA A 262 28.63 -5.01 -2.50
CA ALA A 262 28.98 -3.69 -3.00
C ALA A 262 28.51 -2.58 -2.05
N ARG A 263 27.31 -2.75 -1.48
CA ARG A 263 26.67 -1.77 -0.60
C ARG A 263 25.81 -2.47 0.43
N TRP A 264 25.72 -1.88 1.62
CA TRP A 264 24.69 -2.23 2.59
C TRP A 264 24.23 -0.99 3.32
N GLY A 265 23.05 -1.08 3.92
CA GLY A 265 22.50 0.03 4.66
C GLY A 265 21.42 -0.38 5.63
N ALA A 266 21.24 0.46 6.63
CA ALA A 266 20.16 0.36 7.60
C ALA A 266 19.64 1.76 7.89
N TRP A 267 18.34 1.87 8.10
CA TRP A 267 17.73 3.12 8.54
C TRP A 267 16.55 2.90 9.46
N ILE A 268 16.34 3.92 10.27
CA ILE A 268 15.23 4.02 11.20
C ILE A 268 14.49 5.32 10.90
N THR A 269 13.17 5.23 10.83
CA THR A 269 12.29 6.36 10.58
C THR A 269 11.28 6.44 11.73
N ALA A 270 11.42 7.47 12.55
CA ALA A 270 10.47 7.78 13.61
C ALA A 270 9.57 8.93 13.15
N GLY A 271 8.28 8.86 13.47
CA GLY A 271 7.36 9.93 13.13
C GLY A 271 6.18 9.99 14.08
N TYR A 272 5.44 11.08 13.98
CA TYR A 272 4.20 11.28 14.67
C TYR A 272 3.23 11.99 13.75
N GLU A 273 2.01 11.47 13.64
CA GLU A 273 0.93 12.09 12.88
C GLU A 273 -0.15 12.59 13.85
N GLY A 274 -0.39 13.89 13.86
CA GLY A 274 -1.43 14.54 14.66
C GLY A 274 -2.47 15.24 13.78
N LYS A 275 -3.46 15.88 14.41
CA LYS A 275 -4.51 16.62 13.68
C LYS A 275 -3.97 17.82 12.89
N SER A 276 -3.01 18.52 13.47
CA SER A 276 -2.45 19.77 12.93
C SER A 276 -0.94 19.79 12.93
N LEU A 277 -0.28 18.82 13.57
CA LEU A 277 1.16 18.76 13.67
C LEU A 277 1.62 17.34 13.38
N SER A 278 2.52 17.21 12.43
CA SER A 278 3.10 15.94 12.03
C SER A 278 4.62 16.11 11.88
N PHE A 279 5.38 15.09 12.24
CA PHE A 279 6.83 15.10 12.02
C PHE A 279 7.34 13.74 11.61
N VAL A 280 8.49 13.76 10.95
CA VAL A 280 9.29 12.58 10.64
C VAL A 280 10.76 12.89 10.86
N VAL A 281 11.48 11.91 11.39
CA VAL A 281 12.93 11.90 11.57
C VAL A 281 13.43 10.60 10.97
N VAL A 282 14.45 10.70 10.14
CA VAL A 282 15.10 9.59 9.46
C VAL A 282 16.56 9.59 9.86
N ASN A 283 17.07 8.45 10.31
CA ASN A 283 18.50 8.23 10.44
C ASN A 283 18.88 7.04 9.56
N ARG A 284 19.86 7.22 8.69
CA ARG A 284 20.27 6.21 7.71
C ARG A 284 21.79 6.09 7.67
N PHE A 285 22.27 4.86 7.76
CA PHE A 285 23.65 4.51 7.52
C PHE A 285 23.77 3.75 6.20
N LEU A 286 24.75 4.14 5.38
CA LEU A 286 25.07 3.51 4.10
C LEU A 286 26.57 3.28 4.03
N ALA A 287 26.95 2.03 3.79
CA ALA A 287 28.33 1.65 3.54
C ALA A 287 28.49 1.10 2.13
N SER A 288 29.63 1.42 1.50
CA SER A 288 29.99 0.90 0.18
C SER A 288 31.44 0.46 0.14
N SER A 289 31.69 -0.61 -0.61
CA SER A 289 33.01 -1.20 -0.84
C SER A 289 33.45 -1.13 -2.31
N VAL A 290 32.59 -0.59 -3.20
CA VAL A 290 32.79 -0.63 -4.66
C VAL A 290 32.72 0.76 -5.29
N ASP A 291 31.80 1.63 -4.85
CA ASP A 291 31.57 2.93 -5.49
C ASP A 291 32.22 4.11 -4.73
N SER A 292 32.42 3.96 -3.41
CA SER A 292 33.06 4.97 -2.55
C SER A 292 34.03 4.32 -1.57
N SER A 293 35.06 5.05 -1.15
CA SER A 293 35.99 4.66 -0.08
C SER A 293 35.55 5.18 1.29
N PHE A 294 34.29 5.59 1.41
CA PHE A 294 33.71 6.23 2.57
C PHE A 294 32.29 5.73 2.80
N ASP A 295 31.91 5.64 4.06
CA ASP A 295 30.54 5.42 4.50
C ASP A 295 29.81 6.75 4.73
N ALA A 296 28.48 6.72 4.69
CA ALA A 296 27.63 7.89 4.88
C ALA A 296 26.61 7.68 6.00
N LEU A 297 26.52 8.66 6.88
CA LEU A 297 25.47 8.79 7.89
C LEU A 297 24.57 9.98 7.55
N ASP A 298 23.34 9.70 7.17
CA ASP A 298 22.30 10.70 6.90
C ASP A 298 21.39 10.87 8.11
N LEU A 299 21.14 12.11 8.50
CA LEU A 299 20.10 12.51 9.43
C LEU A 299 19.16 13.47 8.71
N GLY A 300 17.88 13.13 8.62
CA GLY A 300 16.84 13.96 8.02
C GLY A 300 15.71 14.19 9.00
N MET A 301 15.10 15.37 8.96
CA MET A 301 13.89 15.67 9.70
C MET A 301 12.95 16.54 8.88
N ARG A 302 11.65 16.36 9.07
CA ARG A 302 10.62 17.24 8.55
C ARG A 302 9.53 17.44 9.58
N LEU A 303 9.14 18.69 9.79
CA LEU A 303 8.04 19.12 10.64
C LEU A 303 6.97 19.75 9.74
N ILE A 304 5.71 19.37 9.91
CA ILE A 304 4.57 19.91 9.17
C ILE A 304 3.53 20.40 10.18
N TYR A 305 3.06 21.63 9.99
CA TYR A 305 1.91 22.19 10.67
C TYR A 305 0.81 22.48 9.66
N THR A 306 -0.37 21.88 9.83
CA THR A 306 -1.53 22.04 8.95
C THR A 306 -2.68 22.71 9.70
N THR A 307 -3.26 23.76 9.11
CA THR A 307 -4.44 24.44 9.65
C THR A 307 -5.32 24.99 8.53
N GLY A 308 -6.52 24.43 8.39
CA GLY A 308 -7.47 24.83 7.35
C GLY A 308 -6.85 24.74 5.96
N ARG A 309 -6.66 25.90 5.32
CA ARG A 309 -6.14 26.04 3.94
C ARG A 309 -4.64 26.26 3.86
N TYR A 310 -3.94 26.16 4.99
CA TYR A 310 -2.51 26.44 5.09
C TYR A 310 -1.76 25.20 5.58
N ALA A 311 -0.61 24.92 4.98
CA ALA A 311 0.39 24.05 5.56
C ALA A 311 1.75 24.76 5.60
N LEU A 312 2.41 24.70 6.74
CA LEU A 312 3.78 25.16 6.92
C LEU A 312 4.63 23.94 7.18
N SER A 313 5.76 23.81 6.49
CA SER A 313 6.72 22.76 6.81
C SER A 313 8.15 23.23 6.80
N ALA A 314 8.97 22.58 7.63
CA ALA A 314 10.40 22.80 7.69
C ALA A 314 11.09 21.45 7.56
N GLU A 315 12.10 21.39 6.70
CA GLU A 315 12.92 20.23 6.40
C GLU A 315 14.38 20.55 6.70
N GLY A 316 15.08 19.61 7.33
CA GLY A 316 16.51 19.68 7.53
C GLY A 316 17.13 18.32 7.24
N SER A 317 18.26 18.30 6.55
CA SER A 317 19.03 17.09 6.37
C SER A 317 20.53 17.36 6.47
N PHE A 318 21.24 16.42 7.08
CA PHE A 318 22.67 16.44 7.31
C PHE A 318 23.25 15.11 6.88
N ARG A 319 24.37 15.16 6.15
CA ARG A 319 25.11 13.99 5.71
C ARG A 319 26.54 14.10 6.19
N SER A 320 26.95 13.13 7.01
CA SER A 320 28.34 12.95 7.43
C SER A 320 28.96 11.82 6.63
N PHE A 321 30.21 12.02 6.22
CA PHE A 321 31.00 10.97 5.57
C PHE A 321 32.14 10.54 6.50
N THR A 322 32.39 9.23 6.58
CA THR A 322 33.48 8.67 7.41
C THR A 322 34.53 8.02 6.52
N ASP A 323 35.77 7.87 7.01
CA ASP A 323 36.95 7.31 6.32
C ASP A 323 37.87 8.31 5.59
N ARG A 324 39.09 7.84 5.26
CA ARG A 324 40.16 8.65 4.66
C ARG A 324 39.77 9.07 3.25
N GLY A 325 39.82 10.37 2.97
CA GLY A 325 39.46 10.94 1.68
C GLY A 325 37.97 11.24 1.53
N ALA A 326 37.18 11.10 2.61
CA ALA A 326 35.78 11.50 2.64
C ALA A 326 35.59 12.99 2.28
N PRO A 327 34.54 13.34 1.51
CA PRO A 327 34.20 14.73 1.23
C PRO A 327 33.76 15.45 2.51
N ALA A 328 33.67 16.78 2.44
CA ALA A 328 33.15 17.58 3.53
C ALA A 328 31.69 17.22 3.83
N ASN A 329 31.30 17.33 5.09
CA ASN A 329 29.92 17.11 5.51
C ASN A 329 28.98 18.10 4.81
N GLU A 330 27.80 17.63 4.44
CA GLU A 330 26.81 18.40 3.69
C GLU A 330 25.55 18.60 4.52
N TYR A 331 24.87 19.72 4.32
CA TYR A 331 23.55 19.94 4.91
C TYR A 331 22.63 20.73 3.99
N ARG A 332 21.34 20.44 4.11
CA ARG A 332 20.24 21.12 3.42
C ARG A 332 19.20 21.54 4.45
N PHE A 333 18.57 22.68 4.21
CA PHE A 333 17.42 23.15 4.98
C PHE A 333 16.42 23.79 4.03
N ALA A 334 15.12 23.53 4.22
CA ALA A 334 14.06 24.16 3.45
C ALA A 334 12.85 24.46 4.33
N ALA A 335 12.25 25.62 4.13
CA ALA A 335 10.94 25.98 4.61
C ALA A 335 9.96 25.97 3.43
N LEU A 336 8.79 25.37 3.63
CA LEU A 336 7.74 25.28 2.63
C LEU A 336 6.46 25.87 3.19
N VAL A 337 5.75 26.61 2.35
CA VAL A 337 4.44 27.20 2.64
C VAL A 337 3.49 26.76 1.54
N ASP A 338 2.48 25.98 1.90
CA ASP A 338 1.40 25.58 1.02
C ASP A 338 0.14 26.36 1.36
N PHE A 339 -0.50 26.90 0.33
CA PHE A 339 -1.78 27.58 0.43
C PHE A 339 -2.77 27.02 -0.59
N GLU A 340 -3.88 26.50 -0.10
CA GLU A 340 -4.99 26.05 -0.94
C GLU A 340 -5.78 27.27 -1.42
N LEU A 341 -5.73 27.62 -2.70
CA LEU A 341 -6.48 28.73 -3.31
C LEU A 341 -7.95 28.41 -3.52
N GLN A 342 -8.25 27.15 -3.80
CA GLN A 342 -9.58 26.56 -3.92
C GLN A 342 -9.41 25.05 -3.84
N LYS A 343 -10.51 24.31 -3.67
CA LYS A 343 -10.46 22.84 -3.59
C LYS A 343 -9.65 22.26 -4.75
N GLY A 344 -8.54 21.61 -4.43
CA GLY A 344 -7.68 20.97 -5.40
C GLY A 344 -6.68 21.88 -6.14
N LEU A 345 -6.62 23.18 -5.85
CA LEU A 345 -5.60 24.10 -6.37
C LEU A 345 -4.75 24.65 -5.22
N TRP A 346 -3.45 24.36 -5.28
CA TRP A 346 -2.48 24.74 -4.26
C TRP A 346 -1.37 25.59 -4.84
N VAL A 347 -0.93 26.58 -4.07
CA VAL A 347 0.29 27.34 -4.31
C VAL A 347 1.30 26.94 -3.25
N THR A 348 2.48 26.54 -3.69
CA THR A 348 3.58 26.13 -2.81
C THR A 348 4.74 27.09 -2.99
N GLY A 349 5.20 27.70 -1.91
CA GLY A 349 6.47 28.42 -1.86
C GLY A 349 7.50 27.61 -1.11
N THR A 350 8.70 27.43 -1.67
CA THR A 350 9.82 26.74 -1.03
C THR A 350 11.03 27.65 -0.98
N PHE A 351 11.61 27.81 0.21
CA PHE A 351 12.77 28.67 0.47
C PHE A 351 13.80 27.92 1.30
N GLY A 352 15.08 28.03 0.97
CA GLY A 352 16.10 27.36 1.75
C GLY A 352 17.46 27.30 1.09
N ARG A 353 18.23 26.32 1.51
CA ARG A 353 19.58 26.05 1.02
C ARG A 353 19.74 24.58 0.70
N ASP A 354 20.36 24.29 -0.44
CA ASP A 354 20.73 22.94 -0.86
C ASP A 354 22.11 22.52 -0.32
N TYR A 355 22.49 21.25 -0.50
CA TYR A 355 23.69 20.64 0.06
C TYR A 355 25.00 21.34 -0.34
N SER A 356 25.09 21.90 -1.54
CA SER A 356 26.28 22.60 -2.03
C SER A 356 26.27 24.06 -1.58
N ALA A 357 27.07 24.43 -0.58
CA ALA A 357 27.15 25.81 -0.07
C ALA A 357 27.80 26.80 -1.05
N SER A 358 28.69 26.29 -1.91
CA SER A 358 29.73 27.07 -2.60
C SER A 358 29.48 27.25 -4.10
N ALA A 359 28.42 26.67 -4.65
CA ALA A 359 28.05 26.81 -6.06
C ALA A 359 26.86 27.78 -6.24
N PRO A 360 26.83 28.58 -7.33
CA PRO A 360 25.61 29.26 -7.78
C PRO A 360 24.46 28.25 -7.91
N GLY A 361 23.30 28.54 -7.33
CA GLY A 361 22.15 27.62 -7.26
C GLY A 361 21.97 26.92 -5.91
N SER A 362 22.82 27.21 -4.92
CA SER A 362 22.70 26.73 -3.54
C SER A 362 21.48 27.26 -2.79
N LEU A 363 20.92 28.39 -3.23
CA LEU A 363 19.69 28.95 -2.70
C LEU A 363 18.48 28.28 -3.35
N LEU A 364 17.64 27.66 -2.52
CA LEU A 364 16.33 27.18 -2.94
C LEU A 364 15.34 28.34 -2.82
N ALA A 365 14.76 28.75 -3.95
CA ALA A 365 13.66 29.69 -4.00
C ALA A 365 12.75 29.29 -5.17
N GLN A 366 11.64 28.64 -4.86
CA GLN A 366 10.71 28.10 -5.86
C GLN A 366 9.29 28.45 -5.49
N ILE A 367 8.49 28.77 -6.50
CA ILE A 367 7.04 28.88 -6.38
C ILE A 367 6.44 27.90 -7.38
N GLY A 368 5.60 27.00 -6.87
CA GLY A 368 4.88 26.01 -7.64
C GLY A 368 3.38 26.25 -7.54
N VAL A 369 2.67 25.88 -8.60
CA VAL A 369 1.21 25.73 -8.57
C VAL A 369 0.91 24.28 -8.87
N SER A 370 0.19 23.61 -7.99
CA SER A 370 -0.28 22.25 -8.22
C SER A 370 -1.80 22.24 -8.30
N MET A 371 -2.33 21.54 -9.30
CA MET A 371 -3.76 21.39 -9.52
C MET A 371 -4.09 19.90 -9.60
N ASN A 372 -4.94 19.45 -8.69
CA ASN A 372 -5.52 18.11 -8.75
C ASN A 372 -6.67 18.14 -9.76
N VAL A 373 -6.36 17.71 -10.99
CA VAL A 373 -7.33 17.60 -12.10
C VAL A 373 -8.11 16.27 -12.06
N ALA A 374 -7.85 15.42 -11.07
CA ALA A 374 -8.69 14.27 -10.79
C ALA A 374 -10.06 14.79 -10.33
N GLY A 375 -11.07 14.61 -11.20
CA GLY A 375 -12.34 15.31 -11.19
C GLY A 375 -13.08 15.37 -9.85
N GLU A 376 -13.88 16.43 -9.72
CA GLU A 376 -14.72 16.79 -8.58
C GLU A 376 -15.25 15.59 -7.77
N ARG A 377 -14.66 15.34 -6.59
CA ARG A 377 -15.30 14.57 -5.52
C ARG A 377 -15.76 15.53 -4.41
N ILE A 378 -16.93 16.12 -4.65
CA ILE A 378 -17.99 16.52 -3.70
C ILE A 378 -17.81 17.81 -2.86
N LYS A 379 -18.93 18.58 -2.83
CA LYS A 379 -19.26 19.70 -1.94
C LYS A 379 -19.20 19.27 -0.47
N LEU A 380 -18.49 20.03 0.37
CA LEU A 380 -18.61 19.89 1.82
C LEU A 380 -19.70 20.87 2.26
N PRO A 381 -20.78 20.45 2.94
CA PRO A 381 -21.58 21.40 3.70
C PRO A 381 -20.73 21.87 4.87
N LEU A 382 -20.53 23.19 4.95
CA LEU A 382 -20.00 23.87 6.12
C LEU A 382 -21.06 23.79 7.22
N HIS A 383 -20.74 23.12 8.33
CA HIS A 383 -21.31 23.42 9.64
C HIS A 383 -20.23 23.26 10.71
#